data_AF-A0A7W8CMN4-F1
#
_entry.id   AF-A0A7W8CMN4-F1
#
_cell.length_a   1.000
_cell.length_b   1.000
_cell.length_c   1.000
_cell.angle_alpha   90.00
_cell.angle_beta   90.00
_cell.angle_gamma   90.00
#
_symmetry.space_group_name_H-M   'P 1'
#
loop_
_entity.id
_entity.type
_entity.pdbx_description
1 polymer ?
#
loop_
_entity_poly.entity_id
_entity_poly.type
_entity_poly.pdbx_seq_one_letter_code
_entity_poly.pdbx_strand_id
1 'polypeptide(L)'
;MPPKLTPAQARKKHQSTFDLFWRSYPRHTHINEASDAWAKLMEDGADATKIIGAARRYAASVAGTDMKYVPGPQNWLKAGQYDDADIFQDEQQAIKTWFQQQWKTGNVKAVQDRLHITMPKVYPPDDMIDPDAIRFWFKTQAQAWIMQMYKEKYETCQNGNQSTTSEQNSPSSEPSSPAQMSLGI
;
A
#
# COMPACT_ATOMS: atom_id res chain seq x y z
N MET A 1 14.18 44.54 -17.71
CA MET A 1 13.71 43.19 -17.34
C MET A 1 12.58 42.82 -18.28
N PRO A 2 12.60 41.65 -18.94
CA PRO A 2 11.44 41.23 -19.72
C PRO A 2 10.22 41.10 -18.80
N PRO A 3 9.01 41.43 -19.28
CA PRO A 3 7.80 41.34 -18.48
C PRO A 3 7.57 39.88 -18.05
N LYS A 4 7.38 39.65 -16.75
CA LYS A 4 6.95 38.34 -16.23
C LYS A 4 5.61 38.00 -16.89
N LEU A 5 5.53 36.82 -17.52
CA LEU A 5 4.31 36.34 -18.15
C LEU A 5 3.16 36.34 -17.14
N THR A 6 1.96 36.67 -17.59
CA THR A 6 0.76 36.53 -16.73
C THR A 6 0.53 35.04 -16.43
N PRO A 7 -0.06 34.67 -15.28
CA PRO A 7 -0.25 33.27 -14.91
C PRO A 7 -1.05 32.46 -15.95
N ALA A 8 -1.99 33.08 -16.66
CA ALA A 8 -2.71 32.44 -17.76
C ALA A 8 -1.81 32.14 -18.97
N GLN A 9 -0.89 33.04 -19.32
CA GLN A 9 0.04 32.84 -20.44
C GLN A 9 1.12 31.81 -20.09
N ALA A 10 1.63 31.81 -18.86
CA ALA A 10 2.60 30.83 -18.39
C ALA A 10 2.01 29.41 -18.38
N ARG A 11 0.76 29.24 -17.94
CA ARG A 11 0.06 27.95 -18.02
C ARG A 11 -0.03 27.43 -19.45
N LYS A 12 -0.45 28.28 -20.40
CA LYS A 12 -0.61 27.89 -21.80
C LYS A 12 0.72 27.50 -22.45
N LYS A 13 1.81 28.22 -22.12
CA LYS A 13 3.17 27.93 -22.61
C LYS A 13 3.67 26.56 -22.13
N HIS A 14 3.41 26.19 -20.89
CA HIS A 14 3.91 24.96 -20.26
C HIS A 14 2.89 23.81 -20.23
N GLN A 15 1.75 23.97 -20.91
CA GLN A 15 0.64 23.02 -20.86
C GLN A 15 1.02 21.63 -21.35
N SER A 16 1.77 21.52 -22.45
CA SER A 16 2.19 20.22 -23.00
C SER A 16 3.03 19.40 -22.02
N THR A 17 3.95 20.05 -21.30
CA THR A 17 4.75 19.38 -20.25
C THR A 17 3.94 19.07 -19.01
N PHE A 18 2.99 19.94 -18.67
CA PHE A 18 2.05 19.71 -17.58
C PHE A 18 1.16 18.49 -17.85
N ASP A 19 0.65 18.31 -19.09
CA ASP A 19 -0.15 17.15 -19.47
C ASP A 19 0.63 15.83 -19.32
N LEU A 20 1.94 15.83 -19.63
CA LEU A 20 2.82 14.67 -19.41
C LEU A 20 3.00 14.36 -17.92
N PHE A 21 3.20 15.40 -17.10
CA PHE A 21 3.23 15.26 -15.65
C PHE A 21 1.90 14.73 -15.11
N TRP A 22 0.79 15.31 -15.55
CA TRP A 22 -0.56 14.96 -15.13
C TRP A 22 -0.84 13.49 -15.39
N ARG A 23 -0.63 13.02 -16.62
CA ARG A 23 -0.80 11.60 -17.00
C ARG A 23 0.10 10.64 -16.22
N SER A 24 1.23 11.12 -15.70
CA SER A 24 2.17 10.31 -14.95
C SER A 24 1.87 10.26 -13.46
N TYR A 25 1.08 11.19 -12.93
CA TYR A 25 0.84 11.33 -11.50
C TYR A 25 -0.34 10.44 -11.05
N PRO A 26 -0.27 9.76 -9.90
CA PRO A 26 -1.27 8.76 -9.50
C PRO A 26 -2.64 9.37 -9.10
N ARG A 27 -2.68 10.65 -8.69
CA ARG A 27 -3.90 11.30 -8.19
C ARG A 27 -4.21 12.60 -8.94
N HIS A 28 -5.36 12.66 -9.59
CA HIS A 28 -5.78 13.80 -10.42
C HIS A 28 -6.75 14.73 -9.67
N THR A 29 -6.27 15.49 -8.69
CA THR A 29 -7.09 16.46 -7.95
C THR A 29 -6.62 17.90 -8.17
N HIS A 30 -7.55 18.85 -8.13
CA HIS A 30 -7.29 20.29 -8.22
C HIS A 30 -6.41 20.69 -9.43
N ILE A 31 -6.81 20.30 -10.64
CA ILE A 31 -6.04 20.53 -11.87
C ILE A 31 -5.64 21.99 -12.10
N ASN A 32 -6.51 22.95 -11.75
CA ASN A 32 -6.22 24.38 -11.91
C ASN A 32 -5.06 24.83 -11.03
N GLU A 33 -5.08 24.46 -9.74
CA GLU A 33 -4.02 24.80 -8.80
C GLU A 33 -2.70 24.08 -9.11
N ALA A 34 -2.77 22.84 -9.58
CA ALA A 34 -1.61 22.09 -10.03
C ALA A 34 -0.97 22.73 -11.29
N SER A 35 -1.80 23.19 -12.22
CA SER A 35 -1.35 23.90 -13.43
C SER A 35 -0.67 25.24 -13.09
N ASP A 36 -1.23 26.00 -12.15
CA ASP A 36 -0.62 27.25 -11.66
C ASP A 36 0.72 26.99 -10.96
N ALA A 37 0.80 25.95 -10.10
CA ALA A 37 2.05 25.56 -9.45
C ALA A 37 3.12 25.09 -10.45
N TRP A 38 2.72 24.33 -11.47
CA TRP A 38 3.61 23.89 -12.54
C TRP A 38 4.17 25.07 -13.35
N ALA A 39 3.28 25.97 -13.79
CA ALA A 39 3.68 27.15 -14.55
C ALA A 39 4.69 28.01 -13.77
N LYS A 40 4.49 28.16 -12.45
CA LYS A 40 5.42 28.87 -11.58
C LYS A 40 6.80 28.19 -11.53
N LEU A 41 6.85 26.87 -11.34
CA LEU A 41 8.11 26.13 -11.31
C LEU A 41 8.90 26.23 -12.62
N MET A 42 8.21 26.19 -13.76
CA MET A 42 8.86 26.33 -15.06
C MET A 42 9.42 27.74 -15.29
N GLU A 43 8.73 28.77 -14.80
CA GLU A 43 9.22 30.15 -14.86
C GLU A 43 10.35 30.42 -13.85
N ASP A 44 10.38 29.68 -12.73
CA ASP A 44 11.50 29.65 -11.77
C ASP A 44 12.71 28.85 -12.29
N GLY A 45 12.60 28.20 -13.45
CA GLY A 45 13.71 27.50 -14.13
C GLY A 45 13.88 26.03 -13.75
N ALA A 46 12.86 25.40 -13.14
CA ALA A 46 12.90 23.98 -12.82
C ALA A 46 12.83 23.09 -14.09
N ASP A 47 13.53 21.95 -14.07
CA ASP A 47 13.53 20.99 -15.19
C ASP A 47 12.28 20.11 -15.19
N ALA A 48 11.40 20.33 -16.17
CA ALA A 48 10.19 19.53 -16.39
C ALA A 48 10.47 18.03 -16.44
N THR A 49 11.58 17.61 -17.07
CA THR A 49 11.90 16.19 -17.29
C THR A 49 12.23 15.50 -15.97
N LYS A 50 12.99 16.18 -15.09
CA LYS A 50 13.30 15.69 -13.75
C LYS A 50 12.03 15.49 -12.94
N ILE A 51 11.13 16.46 -12.95
CA ILE A 51 9.87 16.41 -12.18
C ILE A 51 8.94 15.31 -12.71
N ILE A 52 8.79 15.16 -14.03
CA ILE A 52 8.00 14.08 -14.64
C ILE A 52 8.60 12.72 -14.30
N GLY A 53 9.93 12.59 -14.33
CA GLY A 53 10.63 11.37 -13.95
C GLY A 53 10.38 11.00 -12.48
N ALA A 54 10.41 11.98 -11.58
CA ALA A 54 10.07 11.79 -10.17
C ALA A 54 8.59 11.40 -9.99
N ALA A 55 7.67 12.05 -10.70
CA ALA A 55 6.23 11.73 -10.66
C ALA A 55 5.95 10.28 -11.10
N ARG A 56 6.62 9.78 -12.15
CA ARG A 56 6.48 8.38 -12.58
C ARG A 56 6.97 7.38 -11.52
N ARG A 57 8.11 7.65 -10.89
CA ARG A 57 8.62 6.81 -9.78
C ARG A 57 7.67 6.84 -8.60
N TYR A 58 7.14 8.02 -8.30
CA TYR A 58 6.17 8.22 -7.24
C TYR A 58 4.86 7.44 -7.49
N ALA A 59 4.34 7.49 -8.72
CA ALA A 59 3.18 6.70 -9.12
C ALA A 59 3.40 5.20 -8.93
N ALA A 60 4.60 4.70 -9.27
CA ALA A 60 4.96 3.30 -9.05
C ALA A 60 5.09 2.96 -7.56
N SER A 61 5.62 3.86 -6.72
CA SER A 61 5.78 3.60 -5.28
C SER A 61 4.45 3.62 -4.53
N VAL A 62 3.48 4.43 -4.97
CA VAL A 62 2.15 4.49 -4.35
C VAL A 62 1.13 3.59 -5.03
N ALA A 63 1.51 2.83 -6.06
CA ALA A 63 0.64 1.84 -6.69
C ALA A 63 0.16 0.83 -5.64
N GLY A 64 -1.14 0.87 -5.34
CA GLY A 64 -1.76 0.06 -4.28
C GLY A 64 -1.94 0.78 -2.94
N THR A 65 -1.30 1.91 -2.66
CA THR A 65 -1.58 2.64 -1.41
C THR A 65 -2.96 3.32 -1.51
N ASP A 66 -3.67 3.44 -0.38
CA ASP A 66 -4.93 4.18 -0.31
C ASP A 66 -4.70 5.64 -0.76
N MET A 67 -5.39 6.03 -1.84
CA MET A 67 -5.23 7.33 -2.51
C MET A 67 -5.51 8.53 -1.59
N LYS A 68 -6.15 8.32 -0.42
CA LYS A 68 -6.37 9.37 0.57
C LYS A 68 -5.07 9.88 1.23
N TYR A 69 -4.04 9.03 1.29
CA TYR A 69 -2.72 9.40 1.83
C TYR A 69 -1.77 9.96 0.75
N VAL A 70 -2.16 9.87 -0.52
CA VAL A 70 -1.39 10.45 -1.63
C VAL A 70 -1.69 11.96 -1.69
N PRO A 71 -0.70 12.85 -1.53
CA PRO A 71 -0.91 14.28 -1.61
C PRO A 71 -1.40 14.66 -3.01
N GLY A 72 -2.22 15.71 -3.08
CA GLY A 72 -2.61 16.28 -4.35
C GLY A 72 -1.37 16.79 -5.12
N PRO A 73 -1.40 16.77 -6.46
CA PRO A 73 -0.26 17.16 -7.31
C PRO A 73 0.22 18.59 -7.02
N GLN A 74 -0.70 19.51 -6.68
CA GLN A 74 -0.36 20.86 -6.24
C GLN A 74 0.54 20.90 -4.99
N ASN A 75 0.25 20.04 -4.01
CA ASN A 75 0.93 20.03 -2.73
C ASN A 75 2.29 19.36 -2.88
N TRP A 76 2.34 18.29 -3.70
CA TRP A 76 3.57 17.62 -4.09
C TRP A 76 4.54 18.57 -4.83
N LEU A 77 4.03 19.38 -5.77
CA LEU A 77 4.83 20.40 -6.47
C LEU A 77 5.28 21.54 -5.54
N LYS A 78 4.38 22.07 -4.68
CA LYS A 78 4.70 23.16 -3.73
C LYS A 78 5.69 22.74 -2.66
N ALA A 79 5.64 21.49 -2.22
CA ALA A 79 6.51 20.94 -1.19
C ALA A 79 7.91 20.60 -1.70
N GLY A 80 8.19 20.71 -3.01
CA GLY A 80 9.50 20.34 -3.55
C GLY A 80 9.79 18.84 -3.48
N GLN A 81 8.76 18.00 -3.37
CA GLN A 81 8.90 16.54 -3.21
C GLN A 81 9.50 15.82 -4.42
N TYR A 82 9.72 16.52 -5.53
CA TYR A 82 10.49 16.04 -6.68
C TYR A 82 12.02 16.10 -6.45
N ASP A 83 12.47 16.85 -5.45
CA ASP A 83 13.88 16.96 -5.04
C ASP A 83 14.16 16.11 -3.79
N ASP A 84 13.16 15.99 -2.91
CA ASP A 84 13.24 15.24 -1.65
C ASP A 84 12.69 13.81 -1.83
N ALA A 85 13.59 12.85 -1.97
CA ALA A 85 13.25 11.44 -2.20
C ALA A 85 12.67 10.72 -0.95
N ASP A 86 12.61 11.39 0.20
CA ASP A 86 12.57 10.72 1.51
C ASP A 86 11.21 10.78 2.23
N ILE A 87 10.35 11.75 1.91
CA ILE A 87 9.17 12.10 2.73
C ILE A 87 8.13 10.95 2.84
N PHE A 88 7.98 10.12 1.81
CA PHE A 88 7.05 8.97 1.84
C PHE A 88 7.71 7.66 2.26
N GLN A 89 9.04 7.60 2.21
CA GLN A 89 9.75 6.48 2.81
C GLN A 89 9.65 6.58 4.33
N ASP A 90 9.79 7.76 4.93
CA ASP A 90 9.72 7.95 6.37
C ASP A 90 8.40 7.46 6.97
N GLU A 91 7.24 7.82 6.40
CA GLU A 91 5.94 7.39 6.94
C GLU A 91 5.71 5.88 6.78
N GLN A 92 6.04 5.31 5.61
CA GLN A 92 5.91 3.87 5.38
C GLN A 92 6.90 3.06 6.21
N GLN A 93 8.12 3.57 6.40
CA GLN A 93 9.13 3.00 7.30
C GLN A 93 8.66 3.13 8.74
N ALA A 94 8.03 4.23 9.16
CA ALA A 94 7.50 4.41 10.50
C ALA A 94 6.34 3.44 10.77
N ILE A 95 5.43 3.24 9.82
CA ILE A 95 4.33 2.25 9.92
C ILE A 95 4.91 0.83 10.00
N LYS A 96 5.85 0.49 9.12
CA LYS A 96 6.51 -0.83 9.10
C LYS A 96 7.29 -1.09 10.38
N THR A 97 8.08 -0.11 10.84
CA THR A 97 8.90 -0.21 12.06
C THR A 97 8.02 -0.31 13.29
N TRP A 98 6.93 0.46 13.37
CA TRP A 98 5.97 0.36 14.45
C TRP A 98 5.32 -1.04 14.49
N PHE A 99 4.91 -1.58 13.34
CA PHE A 99 4.31 -2.91 13.25
C PHE A 99 5.29 -4.02 13.63
N GLN A 100 6.54 -3.93 13.15
CA GLN A 100 7.64 -4.82 13.53
C GLN A 100 7.96 -4.74 15.03
N GLN A 101 7.87 -3.55 15.63
CA GLN A 101 8.04 -3.37 17.06
C GLN A 101 6.90 -4.00 17.86
N GLN A 102 5.65 -3.90 17.39
CA GLN A 102 4.51 -4.56 18.05
C GLN A 102 4.58 -6.09 17.89
N TRP A 103 5.08 -6.58 16.75
CA TRP A 103 5.37 -8.00 16.52
C TRP A 103 6.47 -8.52 17.46
N LYS A 104 7.57 -7.76 17.62
CA LYS A 104 8.69 -8.14 18.48
C LYS A 104 8.29 -8.22 19.97
N THR A 105 7.41 -7.32 20.40
CA THR A 105 6.91 -7.25 21.78
C THR A 105 5.71 -8.15 22.04
N GLY A 106 5.02 -8.63 20.99
CA GLY A 106 3.77 -9.39 21.13
C GLY A 106 2.61 -8.55 21.66
N ASN A 107 2.65 -7.22 21.48
CA ASN A 107 1.66 -6.30 22.02
C ASN A 107 0.40 -6.25 21.14
N VAL A 108 -0.44 -7.26 21.29
CA VAL A 108 -1.72 -7.38 20.57
C VAL A 108 -2.65 -6.21 20.88
N LYS A 109 -2.69 -5.74 22.12
CA LYS A 109 -3.55 -4.63 22.58
C LYS A 109 -3.31 -3.34 21.80
N ALA A 110 -2.04 -2.98 21.56
CA ALA A 110 -1.68 -1.79 20.79
C ALA A 110 -2.14 -1.88 19.32
N VAL A 111 -2.13 -3.07 18.74
CA VAL A 111 -2.61 -3.32 17.38
C VAL A 111 -4.14 -3.30 17.32
N GLN A 112 -4.83 -3.86 18.32
CA GLN A 112 -6.29 -3.83 18.40
C GLN A 112 -6.83 -2.41 18.59
N ASP A 113 -6.19 -1.60 19.43
CA ASP A 113 -6.57 -0.21 19.67
C ASP A 113 -6.40 0.65 18.41
N ARG A 114 -5.26 0.52 17.73
CA ARG A 114 -4.94 1.30 16.52
C ARG A 114 -5.77 0.90 15.30
N LEU A 115 -6.08 -0.38 15.14
CA LEU A 115 -6.82 -0.90 13.97
C LEU A 115 -8.31 -1.11 14.23
N HIS A 116 -8.77 -0.96 15.48
CA HIS A 116 -10.13 -1.30 15.92
C HIS A 116 -10.58 -2.73 15.53
N ILE A 117 -9.64 -3.67 15.50
CA ILE A 117 -9.87 -5.07 15.14
C ILE A 117 -9.50 -5.93 16.35
N THR A 118 -10.32 -6.92 16.70
CA THR A 118 -10.03 -7.85 17.80
C THR A 118 -9.39 -9.13 17.27
N MET A 119 -8.27 -9.55 17.89
CA MET A 119 -7.65 -10.84 17.58
C MET A 119 -8.63 -11.96 17.95
N PRO A 120 -8.91 -12.92 17.04
CA PRO A 120 -9.76 -14.06 17.37
C PRO A 120 -9.16 -14.84 18.54
N LYS A 121 -10.01 -15.25 19.49
CA LYS A 121 -9.60 -16.07 20.64
C LYS A 121 -9.26 -17.47 20.14
N VAL A 122 -7.97 -17.74 19.92
CA VAL A 122 -7.47 -19.07 19.60
C VAL A 122 -7.11 -19.79 20.90
N TYR A 123 -7.53 -21.06 21.01
CA TYR A 123 -7.25 -21.90 22.17
C TYR A 123 -6.02 -22.78 21.90
N PRO A 124 -5.13 -22.95 22.90
CA PRO A 124 -3.99 -23.84 22.75
C PRO A 124 -4.47 -25.29 22.57
N PRO A 125 -3.71 -26.15 21.87
CA PRO A 125 -4.03 -27.56 21.74
C PRO A 125 -4.14 -28.24 23.11
N ASP A 126 -5.12 -29.12 23.29
CA ASP A 126 -5.41 -29.80 24.57
C ASP A 126 -4.22 -30.63 25.12
N ASP A 127 -3.31 -31.08 24.26
CA ASP A 127 -2.10 -31.82 24.65
C ASP A 127 -0.98 -30.93 25.21
N MET A 128 -1.13 -29.60 25.12
CA MET A 128 -0.12 -28.62 25.54
C MET A 128 -0.43 -28.14 26.97
N ILE A 129 0.08 -28.88 27.96
CA ILE A 129 -0.20 -28.64 29.40
C ILE A 129 0.85 -27.73 30.06
N ASP A 130 2.07 -27.67 29.50
CA ASP A 130 3.17 -26.90 30.07
C ASP A 130 2.88 -25.38 30.02
N PRO A 131 2.88 -24.65 31.15
CA PRO A 131 2.49 -23.24 31.21
C PRO A 131 3.44 -22.33 30.41
N ASP A 132 4.71 -22.69 30.26
CA ASP A 132 5.67 -21.92 29.46
C ASP A 132 5.48 -22.20 27.96
N ALA A 133 5.17 -23.44 27.58
CA ALA A 133 4.77 -23.81 26.21
C ALA A 133 3.46 -23.12 25.80
N ILE A 134 2.47 -23.03 26.70
CA ILE A 134 1.22 -22.30 26.47
C ILE A 134 1.51 -20.80 26.25
N ARG A 135 2.34 -20.17 27.11
CA ARG A 135 2.75 -18.76 26.95
C ARG A 135 3.49 -18.52 25.65
N PHE A 136 4.39 -19.43 25.28
CA PHE A 136 5.13 -19.36 24.02
C PHE A 136 4.18 -19.48 22.83
N TRP A 137 3.25 -20.44 22.86
CA TRP A 137 2.25 -20.64 21.82
C TRP A 137 1.38 -19.40 21.62
N PHE A 138 0.87 -18.79 22.71
CA PHE A 138 0.11 -17.54 22.61
C PHE A 138 0.94 -16.39 22.02
N LYS A 139 2.22 -16.29 22.38
CA LYS A 139 3.13 -15.29 21.81
C LYS A 139 3.35 -15.52 20.30
N THR A 140 3.52 -16.77 19.88
CA THR A 140 3.65 -17.14 18.47
C THR A 140 2.36 -16.85 17.69
N GLN A 141 1.19 -17.14 18.25
CA GLN A 141 -0.11 -16.82 17.64
C GLN A 141 -0.32 -15.30 17.50
N ALA A 142 -0.01 -14.55 18.56
CA ALA A 142 -0.02 -13.09 18.53
C ALA A 142 0.88 -12.53 17.43
N GLN A 143 2.09 -13.07 17.30
CA GLN A 143 3.06 -12.69 16.26
C GLN A 143 2.55 -13.03 14.85
N ALA A 144 2.01 -14.23 14.64
CA ALA A 144 1.47 -14.65 13.36
C ALA A 144 0.27 -13.77 12.93
N TRP A 145 -0.63 -13.46 13.86
CA TRP A 145 -1.78 -12.60 13.60
C TRP A 145 -1.37 -11.16 13.27
N ILE A 146 -0.44 -10.57 14.00
CA ILE A 146 0.11 -9.24 13.70
C ILE A 146 0.70 -9.25 12.26
N MET A 147 1.52 -10.24 11.89
CA MET A 147 2.04 -10.34 10.53
C MET A 147 0.94 -10.49 9.46
N GLN A 148 -0.11 -11.26 9.74
CA GLN A 148 -1.26 -11.40 8.85
C GLN A 148 -1.97 -10.06 8.64
N MET A 149 -2.19 -9.28 9.70
CA MET A 149 -2.81 -7.96 9.60
C MET A 149 -1.96 -6.98 8.79
N TYR A 150 -0.64 -7.01 8.95
CA TYR A 150 0.26 -6.21 8.11
C TYR A 150 0.13 -6.60 6.63
N LYS A 151 0.19 -7.89 6.32
CA LYS A 151 0.05 -8.40 4.96
C LYS A 151 -1.30 -8.04 4.34
N GLU A 152 -2.39 -8.23 5.08
CA GLU A 152 -3.74 -7.92 4.61
C GLU A 152 -3.93 -6.43 4.30
N LYS A 153 -3.47 -5.55 5.21
CA LYS A 153 -3.71 -4.10 5.10
C LYS A 153 -2.71 -3.37 4.22
N TYR A 154 -1.49 -3.89 4.05
CA TYR A 154 -0.39 -3.19 3.39
C TYR A 154 0.24 -3.94 2.21
N GLU A 155 0.19 -5.28 2.14
CA GLU A 155 0.70 -6.06 0.98
C GLU A 155 -0.40 -6.43 -0.04
N THR A 156 -1.64 -6.68 0.39
CA THR A 156 -2.75 -7.05 -0.53
C THR A 156 -3.03 -5.98 -1.58
N CYS A 157 -2.76 -4.71 -1.30
CA CYS A 157 -2.90 -3.70 -2.32
C CYS A 157 -1.78 -3.69 -3.38
N GLN A 158 -0.65 -4.39 -3.17
CA GLN A 158 0.42 -4.52 -4.17
C GLN A 158 0.14 -5.63 -5.21
N ASN A 159 -0.75 -6.58 -4.93
CA ASN A 159 -1.06 -7.71 -5.82
C ASN A 159 -2.40 -7.58 -6.55
N GLY A 160 -3.05 -6.40 -6.51
CA GLY A 160 -4.31 -6.11 -7.19
C GLY A 160 -4.27 -6.08 -8.71
N ASN A 161 -3.34 -6.82 -9.34
CA ASN A 161 -3.26 -7.01 -10.78
C ASN A 161 -3.34 -8.49 -11.18
N GLN A 162 -4.00 -9.35 -10.39
CA GLN A 162 -4.58 -10.59 -10.91
C GLN A 162 -5.98 -10.84 -10.32
N SER A 163 -6.99 -10.28 -10.98
CA SER A 163 -8.32 -10.88 -11.00
C SER A 163 -8.33 -12.03 -12.00
N THR A 164 -8.46 -13.26 -11.50
CA THR A 164 -9.22 -14.37 -12.11
C THR A 164 -9.58 -15.30 -10.95
N THR A 165 -10.80 -15.26 -10.43
CA THR A 165 -11.89 -16.18 -10.81
C THR A 165 -11.42 -17.64 -10.85
N SER A 166 -11.73 -18.38 -9.80
CA SER A 166 -12.21 -19.78 -9.81
C SER A 166 -12.45 -20.17 -8.34
N GLU A 167 -13.63 -19.88 -7.80
CA GLU A 167 -14.81 -20.75 -7.86
C GLU A 167 -14.80 -21.77 -6.72
N GLN A 168 -15.64 -21.47 -5.72
CA GLN A 168 -16.05 -22.40 -4.69
C GLN A 168 -16.71 -23.61 -5.36
N ASN A 169 -16.21 -24.81 -5.06
CA ASN A 169 -17.07 -25.97 -4.89
C ASN A 169 -16.42 -27.02 -3.99
N SER A 170 -16.98 -27.17 -2.81
CA SER A 170 -17.07 -28.45 -2.12
C SER A 170 -18.54 -28.57 -1.72
N PRO A 171 -19.17 -29.72 -1.95
CA PRO A 171 -19.17 -30.69 -0.84
C PRO A 171 -19.11 -32.16 -1.28
N SER A 172 -18.60 -32.98 -0.35
CA SER A 172 -18.98 -34.37 -0.06
C SER A 172 -19.16 -35.38 -1.19
N SER A 173 -18.37 -36.46 -1.15
CA SER A 173 -18.88 -37.83 -1.29
C SER A 173 -17.91 -38.85 -0.67
N GLU A 174 -18.47 -39.73 0.16
CA GLU A 174 -17.93 -40.93 0.80
C GLU A 174 -16.92 -41.76 0.00
N PRO A 175 -15.99 -42.47 0.66
CA PRO A 175 -15.44 -43.71 0.14
C PRO A 175 -16.33 -44.90 0.55
N SER A 176 -17.27 -45.27 -0.31
CA SER A 176 -17.99 -46.55 -0.23
C SER A 176 -17.18 -47.66 -0.93
N SER A 177 -16.72 -48.63 -0.12
CA SER A 177 -16.57 -50.07 -0.36
C SER A 177 -15.99 -50.60 -1.70
N PRO A 178 -14.85 -51.34 -1.69
CA PRO A 178 -14.49 -52.23 -2.79
C PRO A 178 -15.16 -53.60 -2.63
N ALA A 179 -16.18 -53.86 -3.45
CA ALA A 179 -16.70 -55.19 -3.69
C ALA A 179 -15.71 -56.02 -4.52
N GLN A 180 -15.29 -57.15 -3.94
CA GLN A 180 -15.10 -58.46 -4.55
C GLN A 180 -15.16 -58.55 -6.09
N MET A 181 -14.06 -59.01 -6.70
CA MET A 181 -14.08 -59.79 -7.94
C MET A 181 -13.12 -60.98 -7.77
N SER A 182 -13.68 -62.18 -7.72
CA SER A 182 -12.99 -63.46 -7.76
C SER A 182 -12.99 -64.03 -9.19
N LEU A 183 -11.90 -64.74 -9.52
CA LEU A 183 -11.75 -65.92 -10.40
C LEU A 183 -12.02 -65.86 -11.93
N GLY A 184 -11.10 -66.54 -12.65
CA GLY A 184 -11.18 -67.03 -14.04
C GLY A 184 -10.02 -66.44 -14.87
N ILE A 185 -9.06 -67.20 -15.42
CA ILE A 185 -9.03 -68.56 -15.98
C ILE A 185 -7.65 -69.17 -15.70
#